data_AF-D9XRH5-F1
#
_entry.id   AF-D9XRH5-F1
#
_cell.length_a   1.000
_cell.length_b   1.000
_cell.length_c   1.000
_cell.angle_alpha   90.00
_cell.angle_beta   90.00
_cell.angle_gamma   90.00
#
_symmetry.space_group_name_H-M   'P 1'
#
loop_
_entity.id
_entity.type
_entity.pdbx_description
1 polymer ?
#
loop_
_entity_poly.entity_id
_entity_poly.type
_entity_poly.pdbx_seq_one_letter_code
_entity_poly.pdbx_strand_id
1 'polypeptide(L)'
;SWAAAPAGYDYRVDLRVVYQYYCDNLPRPDEPQYPLWQGLRPTSTLTATGLRARLEECTGHASPPAERTALQQRNLDDILAVTGIPERTLESHLRFSVFTFRDIVHKRLGDRNPFTNTGVRYSGSHDDEALNAGVERFTADPAAARDLSYDSDLTGKVKIPVLTLHAIGDPTAFVEHEAAYRDALAGAHRDRNLVQTFTDEHEHSGLSTSEYANSIAALDGWVRTGDRPTPRSIAASCARFDRAYGTGCLYEPEYRPSSYSSRVLPRPGGTSWPAMTAAQEKSWSRVDGVGIAP
;
A
#
# COMPACT_ATOMS: atom_id res chain seq x y z
N SER A 1 -0.30 12.01 1.04
CA SER A 1 -0.25 10.82 1.88
C SER A 1 0.53 9.76 1.11
N TRP A 2 1.81 9.58 1.42
CA TRP A 2 2.57 8.41 0.98
C TRP A 2 2.78 7.60 2.25
N ALA A 3 2.03 6.52 2.41
CA ALA A 3 2.26 5.58 3.49
C ALA A 3 3.61 4.87 3.25
N ALA A 4 4.32 4.62 4.34
CA ALA A 4 5.72 4.16 4.41
C ALA A 4 6.06 3.06 3.38
N ALA A 5 7.19 3.19 2.68
CA ALA A 5 7.73 2.17 1.78
C ALA A 5 9.11 1.74 2.30
N PRO A 6 9.41 0.45 2.49
CA PRO A 6 9.04 -0.70 1.65
C PRO A 6 7.72 -1.38 2.00
N ALA A 7 7.25 -1.27 3.25
CA ALA A 7 6.08 -2.02 3.72
C ALA A 7 4.83 -1.75 2.89
N GLY A 8 4.59 -0.50 2.46
CA GLY A 8 3.45 -0.12 1.61
C GLY A 8 3.44 -0.74 0.20
N TYR A 9 4.50 -1.46 -0.19
CA TYR A 9 4.54 -2.25 -1.42
C TYR A 9 4.27 -3.75 -1.19
N ASP A 10 4.24 -4.22 0.04
CA ASP A 10 4.18 -5.64 0.39
C ASP A 10 3.03 -6.40 -0.27
N TYR A 11 1.80 -5.88 -0.20
CA TYR A 11 0.64 -6.50 -0.85
C TYR A 11 0.74 -6.51 -2.38
N ARG A 12 1.55 -5.62 -2.99
CA ARG A 12 1.85 -5.63 -4.43
C ARG A 12 2.96 -6.62 -4.78
N VAL A 13 3.93 -6.82 -3.89
CA VAL A 13 4.92 -7.90 -3.98
C VAL A 13 4.22 -9.26 -3.90
N ASP A 14 3.29 -9.40 -2.96
CA ASP A 14 2.48 -10.61 -2.79
C ASP A 14 1.57 -10.85 -4.00
N LEU A 15 0.87 -9.82 -4.48
CA LEU A 15 0.11 -9.90 -5.74
C LEU A 15 0.99 -10.36 -6.90
N ARG A 16 2.21 -9.84 -7.02
CA ARG A 16 3.09 -10.14 -8.16
C ARG A 16 3.44 -11.63 -8.25
N VAL A 17 3.72 -12.28 -7.12
CA VAL A 17 4.08 -13.69 -7.06
C VAL A 17 2.87 -14.61 -7.12
N VAL A 18 1.77 -14.24 -6.45
CA VAL A 18 0.51 -15.01 -6.47
C VAL A 18 -0.09 -14.98 -7.88
N TYR A 19 -0.11 -13.81 -8.53
CA TYR A 19 -0.56 -13.69 -9.92
C TYR A 19 0.27 -14.57 -10.86
N GLN A 20 1.60 -14.57 -10.73
CA GLN A 20 2.43 -15.40 -11.61
C GLN A 20 2.15 -16.88 -11.42
N TYR A 21 1.93 -17.34 -10.18
CA TYR A 21 1.62 -18.74 -9.90
C TYR A 21 0.32 -19.21 -10.61
N TYR A 22 -0.75 -18.39 -10.57
CA TYR A 22 -2.03 -18.78 -11.19
C TYR A 22 -2.10 -18.51 -12.69
N CYS A 23 -1.45 -17.44 -13.16
CA CYS A 23 -1.61 -16.96 -14.54
C CYS A 23 -0.47 -17.34 -15.48
N ASP A 24 0.72 -17.63 -14.93
CA ASP A 24 1.95 -17.97 -15.65
C ASP A 24 2.19 -17.18 -16.95
N ASN A 25 1.90 -15.88 -16.91
CA ASN A 25 1.89 -15.05 -18.11
C ASN A 25 2.56 -13.68 -17.92
N LEU A 26 3.27 -13.44 -16.81
CA LEU A 26 4.05 -12.22 -16.59
C LEU A 26 5.42 -12.55 -15.94
N PRO A 27 6.41 -13.08 -16.67
CA PRO A 27 6.40 -13.39 -18.10
C PRO A 27 5.69 -14.71 -18.43
N ARG A 28 5.41 -14.95 -19.70
CA ARG A 28 5.01 -16.28 -20.21
C ARG A 28 6.21 -17.23 -20.29
N PRO A 29 6.02 -18.55 -20.34
CA PRO A 29 7.12 -19.52 -20.47
C PRO A 29 8.01 -19.34 -21.71
N ASP A 30 7.45 -18.84 -22.81
CA ASP A 30 8.14 -18.60 -24.08
C ASP A 30 8.82 -17.22 -24.14
N GLU A 31 8.66 -16.39 -23.11
CA GLU A 31 9.31 -15.09 -23.00
C GLU A 31 10.61 -15.17 -22.18
N PRO A 32 11.54 -14.20 -22.35
CA PRO A 32 12.69 -14.09 -21.48
C PRO A 32 12.26 -14.00 -20.01
N GLN A 33 12.67 -15.00 -19.22
CA GLN A 33 12.40 -15.09 -17.79
C GLN A 33 13.24 -14.08 -17.01
N TYR A 34 12.68 -13.55 -15.94
CA TYR A 34 13.34 -12.63 -15.01
C TYR A 34 12.69 -12.74 -13.63
N PRO A 35 13.45 -12.47 -12.54
CA PRO A 35 12.90 -12.50 -11.20
C PRO A 35 11.72 -11.54 -11.01
N LEU A 36 10.65 -12.02 -10.38
CA LEU A 36 9.38 -11.28 -10.34
C LEU A 36 9.47 -9.94 -9.58
N TRP A 37 10.40 -9.84 -8.62
CA TRP A 37 10.67 -8.61 -7.85
C TRP A 37 11.14 -7.43 -8.71
N GLN A 38 11.59 -7.66 -9.95
CA GLN A 38 11.98 -6.60 -10.89
C GLN A 38 10.78 -5.84 -11.48
N GLY A 39 9.56 -6.38 -11.35
CA GLY A 39 8.40 -5.89 -12.09
C GLY A 39 8.46 -6.27 -13.57
N LEU A 40 9.28 -5.56 -14.36
CA LEU A 40 9.61 -5.87 -15.75
C LEU A 40 11.11 -5.72 -16.00
N ARG A 41 11.68 -6.57 -16.85
CA ARG A 41 13.02 -6.36 -17.40
C ARG A 41 13.17 -4.97 -18.07
N PRO A 42 14.38 -4.35 -18.09
CA PRO A 42 14.63 -3.03 -18.68
C PRO A 42 14.31 -2.92 -20.16
N THR A 43 14.33 -4.04 -20.89
CA THR A 43 14.05 -4.10 -22.34
C THR A 43 12.62 -4.55 -22.65
N SER A 44 11.76 -4.74 -21.64
CA SER A 44 10.38 -5.16 -21.87
C SER A 44 9.61 -4.09 -22.63
N THR A 45 8.91 -4.53 -23.68
CA THR A 45 7.99 -3.74 -24.51
C THR A 45 6.53 -3.86 -24.06
N LEU A 46 6.26 -4.58 -22.96
CA LEU A 46 4.91 -4.75 -22.44
C LEU A 46 4.28 -3.37 -22.12
N THR A 47 3.11 -3.11 -22.70
CA THR A 47 2.34 -1.88 -22.46
C THR A 47 1.27 -2.10 -21.40
N ALA A 48 0.67 -1.01 -20.89
CA ALA A 48 -0.47 -1.11 -19.99
C ALA A 48 -1.66 -1.89 -20.62
N THR A 49 -1.92 -1.68 -21.91
CA THR A 49 -2.93 -2.44 -22.66
C THR A 49 -2.58 -3.93 -22.73
N GLY A 50 -1.30 -4.26 -22.98
CA GLY A 50 -0.84 -5.65 -22.99
C GLY A 50 -0.95 -6.32 -21.61
N LEU A 51 -0.65 -5.58 -20.54
CA LEU A 51 -0.82 -6.07 -19.17
C LEU A 51 -2.30 -6.34 -18.86
N ARG A 52 -3.20 -5.42 -19.22
CA ARG A 52 -4.65 -5.61 -19.05
C ARG A 52 -5.17 -6.83 -19.80
N ALA A 53 -4.67 -7.06 -21.02
CA ALA A 53 -5.05 -8.25 -21.80
C ALA A 53 -4.61 -9.56 -21.14
N ARG A 54 -3.42 -9.59 -20.53
CA ARG A 54 -2.93 -10.77 -19.78
C ARG A 54 -3.73 -11.03 -18.49
N LEU A 55 -4.12 -9.97 -17.79
CA LEU A 55 -4.99 -10.07 -16.63
C LEU A 55 -6.36 -10.62 -17.05
N GLU A 56 -6.97 -10.07 -18.10
CA GLU A 56 -8.25 -10.52 -18.63
C GLU A 56 -8.22 -11.99 -19.08
N GLU A 57 -7.16 -12.39 -19.78
CA GLU A 57 -6.95 -13.79 -20.18
C GLU A 57 -6.97 -14.75 -18.99
N CYS A 58 -6.32 -14.37 -17.88
CA CYS A 58 -6.20 -15.23 -16.71
C CYS A 58 -7.43 -15.23 -15.80
N THR A 59 -8.09 -14.07 -15.63
CA THR A 59 -9.08 -13.87 -14.56
C THR A 59 -10.46 -13.45 -15.06
N GLY A 60 -10.57 -12.98 -16.31
CA GLY A 60 -11.81 -12.42 -16.84
C GLY A 60 -12.33 -11.22 -16.04
N HIS A 61 -11.44 -10.43 -15.40
CA HIS A 61 -11.82 -9.37 -14.46
C HIS A 61 -12.69 -8.27 -15.10
N ALA A 62 -12.53 -8.01 -16.40
CA ALA A 62 -13.34 -7.04 -17.14
C ALA A 62 -14.59 -7.66 -17.77
N SER A 63 -14.71 -8.99 -17.77
CA SER A 63 -15.91 -9.70 -18.23
C SER A 63 -17.00 -9.74 -17.14
N PRO A 64 -18.30 -9.72 -17.52
CA PRO A 64 -19.39 -10.02 -16.59
C PRO A 64 -19.17 -11.38 -15.91
N PRO A 65 -19.53 -11.56 -14.62
CA PRO A 65 -19.29 -12.82 -13.91
C PRO A 65 -19.87 -14.07 -14.61
N ALA A 66 -21.00 -13.92 -15.31
CA ALA A 66 -21.64 -15.01 -16.05
C ALA A 66 -20.90 -15.43 -17.34
N GLU A 67 -19.98 -14.60 -17.83
CA GLU A 67 -19.20 -14.84 -19.05
C GLU A 67 -17.80 -15.39 -18.76
N ARG A 68 -17.36 -15.36 -17.49
CA ARG A 68 -16.08 -15.92 -17.07
C ARG A 68 -16.09 -17.44 -17.19
N THR A 69 -15.00 -17.99 -17.69
CA THR A 69 -14.77 -19.43 -17.58
C THR A 69 -14.59 -19.83 -16.11
N ALA A 70 -14.83 -21.11 -15.79
CA ALA A 70 -14.62 -21.62 -14.44
C ALA A 70 -13.17 -21.44 -13.95
N LEU A 71 -12.19 -21.55 -14.85
CA LEU A 71 -10.78 -21.32 -14.52
C LEU A 71 -10.50 -19.84 -14.24
N GLN A 72 -11.03 -18.93 -15.06
CA GLN A 72 -10.90 -17.49 -14.85
C GLN A 72 -11.46 -17.07 -13.49
N GLN A 73 -12.69 -17.49 -13.17
CA GLN A 73 -13.30 -17.17 -11.89
C GLN A 73 -12.50 -17.76 -10.72
N ARG A 74 -12.03 -19.01 -10.83
CA ARG A 74 -11.21 -19.63 -9.78
C ARG A 74 -9.90 -18.88 -9.55
N ASN A 75 -9.18 -18.53 -10.62
CA ASN A 75 -7.94 -17.76 -10.53
C ASN A 75 -8.19 -16.39 -9.90
N LEU A 76 -9.27 -15.72 -10.29
CA LEU A 76 -9.67 -14.44 -9.71
C LEU A 76 -9.95 -14.59 -8.20
N ASP A 77 -10.77 -15.55 -7.81
CA ASP A 77 -11.12 -15.81 -6.40
C ASP A 77 -9.85 -16.07 -5.56
N ASP A 78 -8.95 -16.93 -6.04
CA ASP A 78 -7.70 -17.27 -5.35
C ASP A 78 -6.78 -16.05 -5.19
N ILE A 79 -6.59 -15.26 -6.25
CA ILE A 79 -5.76 -14.05 -6.19
C ILE A 79 -6.35 -13.02 -5.22
N LEU A 80 -7.66 -12.77 -5.28
CA LEU A 80 -8.33 -11.80 -4.41
C LEU A 80 -8.33 -12.24 -2.96
N ALA A 81 -8.59 -13.53 -2.69
CA ALA A 81 -8.62 -14.07 -1.33
C ALA A 81 -7.25 -14.02 -0.64
N VAL A 82 -6.18 -14.38 -1.36
CA VAL A 82 -4.82 -14.38 -0.81
C VAL A 82 -4.27 -12.97 -0.60
N THR A 83 -4.51 -12.07 -1.57
CA THR A 83 -3.91 -10.73 -1.53
C THR A 83 -4.76 -9.72 -0.76
N GLY A 84 -6.05 -10.01 -0.57
CA GLY A 84 -7.03 -9.09 -0.02
C GLY A 84 -7.37 -7.91 -0.93
N ILE A 85 -6.74 -7.77 -2.10
CA ILE A 85 -6.97 -6.64 -3.00
C ILE A 85 -8.40 -6.71 -3.56
N PRO A 86 -9.18 -5.62 -3.52
CA PRO A 86 -10.51 -5.61 -4.13
C PRO A 86 -10.44 -5.78 -5.65
N GLU A 87 -11.38 -6.53 -6.22
CA GLU A 87 -11.46 -6.79 -7.67
C GLU A 87 -11.39 -5.50 -8.50
N ARG A 88 -12.12 -4.47 -8.07
CA ARG A 88 -12.20 -3.17 -8.77
C ARG A 88 -10.86 -2.43 -8.89
N THR A 89 -9.87 -2.75 -8.04
CA THR A 89 -8.52 -2.16 -8.11
C THR A 89 -7.43 -3.15 -8.51
N LEU A 90 -7.76 -4.42 -8.77
CA LEU A 90 -6.79 -5.47 -9.09
C LEU A 90 -5.86 -5.07 -10.25
N GLU A 91 -6.42 -4.54 -11.35
CA GLU A 91 -5.62 -4.08 -12.50
C GLU A 91 -4.65 -2.96 -12.11
N SER A 92 -5.10 -1.98 -11.33
CA SER A 92 -4.26 -0.87 -10.87
C SER A 92 -3.11 -1.36 -9.98
N HIS A 93 -3.38 -2.27 -9.04
CA HIS A 93 -2.34 -2.87 -8.21
C HIS A 93 -1.34 -3.69 -9.01
N LEU A 94 -1.80 -4.46 -9.99
CA LEU A 94 -0.94 -5.23 -10.88
C LEU A 94 -0.08 -4.29 -11.74
N ARG A 95 -0.63 -3.18 -12.23
CA ARG A 95 0.14 -2.15 -12.93
C ARG A 95 1.26 -1.58 -12.06
N PHE A 96 0.99 -1.28 -10.79
CA PHE A 96 2.03 -0.81 -9.86
C PHE A 96 3.09 -1.89 -9.60
N SER A 97 2.72 -3.15 -9.39
CA SER A 97 3.68 -4.24 -9.15
C SER A 97 4.55 -4.57 -10.37
N VAL A 98 4.18 -4.07 -11.55
CA VAL A 98 4.88 -4.29 -12.82
C VAL A 98 5.71 -3.06 -13.21
N PHE A 99 5.08 -1.89 -13.35
CA PHE A 99 5.74 -0.70 -13.88
C PHE A 99 6.44 0.13 -12.81
N THR A 100 5.85 0.29 -11.62
CA THR A 100 6.51 1.00 -10.52
C THR A 100 7.71 0.21 -10.01
N PHE A 101 7.60 -1.11 -9.92
CA PHE A 101 8.73 -1.96 -9.51
C PHE A 101 9.89 -1.91 -10.52
N ARG A 102 9.60 -1.91 -11.84
CA ARG A 102 10.61 -1.68 -12.88
C ARG A 102 11.39 -0.38 -12.62
N ASP A 103 10.68 0.70 -12.34
CA ASP A 103 11.31 2.00 -12.12
C ASP A 103 12.12 2.04 -10.81
N ILE A 104 11.58 1.50 -9.71
CA ILE A 104 12.29 1.38 -8.43
C ILE A 104 13.60 0.59 -8.63
N VAL A 105 13.52 -0.58 -9.23
CA VAL A 105 14.67 -1.47 -9.37
C VAL A 105 15.71 -0.90 -10.34
N HIS A 106 15.30 -0.56 -11.56
CA HIS A 106 16.26 -0.25 -12.62
C HIS A 106 16.71 1.21 -12.63
N LYS A 107 15.85 2.15 -12.22
CA LYS A 107 16.20 3.58 -12.23
C LYS A 107 16.68 4.09 -10.88
N ARG A 108 16.33 3.43 -9.77
CA ARG A 108 16.64 3.93 -8.42
C ARG A 108 17.63 3.07 -7.65
N LEU A 109 17.58 1.75 -7.84
CA LEU A 109 18.38 0.83 -7.04
C LEU A 109 19.52 0.17 -7.81
N GLY A 110 19.72 0.50 -9.09
CA GLY A 110 20.79 -0.07 -9.90
C GLY A 110 20.67 -1.59 -10.02
N ASP A 111 19.47 -2.06 -10.34
CA ASP A 111 19.13 -3.48 -10.55
C ASP A 111 19.15 -4.36 -9.29
N ARG A 112 19.31 -3.78 -8.10
CA ARG A 112 19.28 -4.51 -6.82
C ARG A 112 17.85 -4.71 -6.32
N ASN A 113 17.58 -5.87 -5.70
CA ASN A 113 16.26 -6.24 -5.19
C ASN A 113 15.97 -5.61 -3.81
N PRO A 114 14.95 -4.74 -3.64
CA PRO A 114 14.58 -4.22 -2.33
C PRO A 114 13.53 -5.07 -1.58
N PHE A 115 12.98 -6.11 -2.20
CA PHE A 115 11.79 -6.82 -1.71
C PHE A 115 12.12 -8.20 -1.13
N THR A 116 11.34 -8.62 -0.14
CA THR A 116 11.39 -9.97 0.44
C THR A 116 9.97 -10.55 0.50
N ASN A 117 9.83 -11.81 0.12
CA ASN A 117 8.64 -12.63 0.43
C ASN A 117 9.00 -13.98 1.06
N THR A 118 10.30 -14.26 1.27
CA THR A 118 10.76 -15.38 2.09
C THR A 118 10.16 -15.29 3.50
N GLY A 119 9.51 -16.37 3.94
CA GLY A 119 8.86 -16.45 5.26
C GLY A 119 7.42 -15.91 5.30
N VAL A 120 6.90 -15.35 4.21
CA VAL A 120 5.47 -15.01 4.09
C VAL A 120 4.67 -16.29 3.83
N ARG A 121 3.61 -16.53 4.59
CA ARG A 121 2.66 -17.62 4.36
C ARG A 121 1.45 -17.08 3.62
N TYR A 122 1.25 -17.53 2.39
CA TYR A 122 0.05 -17.22 1.62
C TYR A 122 -1.09 -18.11 2.08
N SER A 123 -2.27 -17.54 2.32
CA SER A 123 -3.43 -18.32 2.77
C SER A 123 -4.72 -17.75 2.24
N GLY A 124 -5.74 -18.59 2.10
CA GLY A 124 -7.08 -18.21 1.64
C GLY A 124 -7.40 -18.62 0.21
N SER A 125 -6.45 -19.24 -0.49
CA SER A 125 -6.73 -19.88 -1.78
C SER A 125 -7.40 -21.25 -1.59
N HIS A 126 -7.84 -21.84 -2.69
CA HIS A 126 -8.35 -23.21 -2.72
C HIS A 126 -7.28 -24.27 -2.39
N ASP A 127 -5.98 -23.96 -2.58
CA ASP A 127 -4.86 -24.87 -2.28
C ASP A 127 -3.63 -24.08 -1.83
N ASP A 128 -3.62 -23.72 -0.55
CA ASP A 128 -2.55 -22.93 0.05
C ASP A 128 -1.21 -23.69 0.07
N GLU A 129 -1.22 -25.02 0.13
CA GLU A 129 0.01 -25.82 0.13
C GLU A 129 0.68 -25.74 -1.24
N ALA A 130 -0.07 -25.98 -2.31
CA ALA A 130 0.44 -25.88 -3.67
C ALA A 130 0.89 -24.45 -4.00
N LEU A 131 0.13 -23.43 -3.58
CA LEU A 131 0.51 -22.03 -3.77
C LEU A 131 1.84 -21.73 -3.09
N ASN A 132 1.99 -22.04 -1.80
CA ASN A 132 3.22 -21.72 -1.06
C ASN A 132 4.44 -22.48 -1.57
N ALA A 133 4.25 -23.68 -2.13
CA ALA A 133 5.31 -24.49 -2.73
C ALA A 133 5.74 -23.98 -4.12
N GLY A 134 4.83 -23.37 -4.88
CA GLY A 134 5.07 -22.99 -6.27
C GLY A 134 5.45 -21.53 -6.53
N VAL A 135 5.13 -20.61 -5.63
CA VAL A 135 5.49 -19.18 -5.80
C VAL A 135 7.01 -18.96 -5.75
N GLU A 136 7.51 -18.03 -6.57
CA GLU A 136 8.90 -17.58 -6.48
C GLU A 136 9.18 -16.98 -5.10
N ARG A 137 10.31 -17.37 -4.48
CA ARG A 137 10.78 -16.83 -3.21
C ARG A 137 12.06 -16.04 -3.39
N PHE A 138 12.10 -14.84 -2.85
CA PHE A 138 13.26 -13.97 -2.88
C PHE A 138 13.45 -13.23 -1.55
N THR A 139 14.71 -12.90 -1.31
CA THR A 139 15.17 -12.10 -0.17
C THR A 139 15.81 -10.83 -0.71
N ALA A 140 15.54 -9.70 -0.06
CA ALA A 140 16.06 -8.41 -0.46
C ALA A 140 17.59 -8.36 -0.33
N ASP A 141 18.23 -7.62 -1.25
CA ASP A 141 19.57 -7.09 -1.05
C ASP A 141 19.52 -6.12 0.15
N PRO A 142 20.32 -6.33 1.21
CA PRO A 142 20.27 -5.51 2.41
C PRO A 142 20.54 -4.02 2.15
N ALA A 143 21.41 -3.68 1.19
CA ALA A 143 21.69 -2.31 0.83
C ALA A 143 20.53 -1.70 0.04
N ALA A 144 19.89 -2.45 -0.88
CA ALA A 144 18.73 -1.96 -1.61
C ALA A 144 17.51 -1.76 -0.71
N ALA A 145 17.27 -2.68 0.24
CA ALA A 145 16.22 -2.55 1.24
C ALA A 145 16.44 -1.31 2.12
N ARG A 146 17.69 -1.08 2.56
CA ARG A 146 18.09 0.13 3.29
C ARG A 146 17.85 1.39 2.46
N ASP A 147 18.30 1.41 1.22
CA ASP A 147 18.22 2.59 0.35
C ASP A 147 16.75 2.96 0.05
N LEU A 148 15.89 1.96 -0.20
CA LEU A 148 14.45 2.19 -0.33
C LEU A 148 13.83 2.69 0.98
N SER A 149 14.15 2.04 2.11
CA SER A 149 13.66 2.42 3.44
C SER A 149 14.07 3.83 3.85
N TYR A 150 15.30 4.24 3.55
CA TYR A 150 15.84 5.54 3.93
C TYR A 150 15.00 6.71 3.42
N ASP A 151 14.51 6.64 2.17
CA ASP A 151 13.73 7.73 1.58
C ASP A 151 12.21 7.57 1.73
N SER A 152 11.76 6.38 2.14
CA SER A 152 10.34 6.04 2.06
C SER A 152 9.72 5.58 3.38
N ASP A 153 10.49 5.13 4.37
CA ASP A 153 9.96 4.77 5.69
C ASP A 153 9.81 5.98 6.61
N LEU A 154 8.72 5.98 7.37
CA LEU A 154 8.42 7.05 8.31
C LEU A 154 9.10 6.79 9.65
N THR A 155 9.98 7.71 10.06
CA THR A 155 10.63 7.63 11.38
C THR A 155 9.72 7.95 12.56
N GLY A 156 8.50 8.41 12.28
CA GLY A 156 7.56 8.90 13.29
C GLY A 156 7.98 10.21 13.96
N LYS A 157 9.13 10.81 13.60
CA LYS A 157 9.70 12.01 14.23
C LYS A 157 9.00 13.32 13.81
N VAL A 158 7.67 13.29 13.71
CA VAL A 158 6.85 14.46 13.39
C VAL A 158 6.92 15.48 14.53
N LYS A 159 7.18 16.75 14.20
CA LYS A 159 7.33 17.85 15.16
C LYS A 159 6.19 18.87 15.13
N ILE A 160 5.28 18.76 14.16
CA ILE A 160 4.19 19.70 13.90
C ILE A 160 2.85 18.97 13.96
N PRO A 161 1.73 19.67 14.20
CA PRO A 161 0.39 19.09 14.07
C PRO A 161 0.18 18.40 12.73
N VAL A 162 -0.36 17.19 12.77
CA VAL A 162 -0.77 16.39 11.61
C VAL A 162 -2.19 15.91 11.85
N LEU A 163 -3.07 16.23 10.90
CA LEU A 163 -4.42 15.70 10.83
C LEU A 163 -4.54 14.84 9.59
N THR A 164 -4.91 13.56 9.74
CA THR A 164 -5.21 12.66 8.62
C THR A 164 -6.71 12.52 8.42
N LEU A 165 -7.12 12.39 7.16
CA LEU A 165 -8.48 12.08 6.72
C LEU A 165 -8.36 10.89 5.76
N HIS A 166 -9.04 9.79 6.06
CA HIS A 166 -8.87 8.53 5.34
C HIS A 166 -10.19 7.76 5.21
N ALA A 167 -10.56 7.38 3.99
CA ALA A 167 -11.71 6.52 3.71
C ALA A 167 -11.50 5.10 4.27
N ILE A 168 -12.44 4.60 5.07
CA ILE A 168 -12.35 3.25 5.65
C ILE A 168 -12.29 2.19 4.54
N GLY A 169 -13.01 2.40 3.45
CA GLY A 169 -13.10 1.50 2.31
C GLY A 169 -12.08 1.76 1.19
N ASP A 170 -11.02 2.53 1.44
CA ASP A 170 -9.99 2.85 0.42
C ASP A 170 -9.38 1.56 -0.17
N PRO A 171 -9.58 1.30 -1.46
CA PRO A 171 -9.15 0.04 -2.08
C PRO A 171 -7.70 0.07 -2.55
N THR A 172 -7.01 1.21 -2.46
CA THR A 172 -5.65 1.43 -2.99
C THR A 172 -4.62 1.62 -1.88
N ALA A 173 -4.94 2.44 -0.89
CA ALA A 173 -4.15 2.64 0.32
C ALA A 173 -4.99 2.16 1.50
N PHE A 174 -4.84 0.89 1.89
CA PHE A 174 -5.69 0.33 2.94
C PHE A 174 -5.60 1.13 4.25
N VAL A 175 -6.74 1.32 4.92
CA VAL A 175 -6.84 2.15 6.12
C VAL A 175 -5.91 1.70 7.25
N GLU A 176 -5.49 0.44 7.28
CA GLU A 176 -4.52 -0.09 8.25
C GLU A 176 -3.12 0.54 8.14
N HIS A 177 -2.80 1.25 7.06
CA HIS A 177 -1.61 2.11 7.02
C HIS A 177 -1.69 3.24 8.05
N GLU A 178 -2.88 3.72 8.42
CA GLU A 178 -3.06 4.71 9.50
C GLU A 178 -2.72 4.10 10.87
N ALA A 179 -2.92 2.78 11.06
CA ALA A 179 -2.46 2.10 12.27
C ALA A 179 -0.93 2.07 12.33
N ALA A 180 -0.26 1.69 11.24
CA ALA A 180 1.20 1.74 11.13
C ALA A 180 1.76 3.15 11.40
N TYR A 181 1.12 4.18 10.84
CA TYR A 181 1.55 5.57 11.02
C TYR A 181 1.41 6.04 12.48
N ARG A 182 0.28 5.74 13.12
CA ARG A 182 0.06 6.00 14.54
C ARG A 182 1.10 5.31 15.40
N ASP A 183 1.37 4.04 15.15
CA ASP A 183 2.31 3.24 15.93
C ASP A 183 3.77 3.74 15.72
N ALA A 184 4.11 4.21 14.52
CA ALA A 184 5.39 4.87 14.25
C ALA A 184 5.58 6.16 15.06
N LEU A 185 4.55 7.01 15.14
CA LEU A 185 4.60 8.24 15.94
C LEU A 185 4.62 7.92 17.44
N ALA A 186 3.88 6.91 17.90
CA ALA A 186 3.92 6.45 19.28
C ALA A 186 5.32 5.92 19.66
N GLY A 187 5.92 5.09 18.81
CA GLY A 187 7.29 4.59 18.97
C GLY A 187 8.35 5.69 18.97
N ALA A 188 8.09 6.81 18.30
CA ALA A 188 8.93 8.01 18.33
C ALA A 188 8.57 9.02 19.45
N HIS A 189 7.58 8.71 20.29
CA HIS A 189 7.02 9.58 21.33
C HIS A 189 6.53 10.95 20.79
N ARG A 190 5.85 10.91 19.65
CA ARG A 190 5.28 12.06 18.91
C ARG A 190 3.78 11.95 18.63
N ASP A 191 3.10 10.97 19.21
CA ASP A 191 1.65 10.73 19.07
C ASP A 191 0.79 11.96 19.45
N ARG A 192 1.29 12.85 20.32
CA ARG A 192 0.64 14.13 20.63
C ARG A 192 0.42 15.04 19.42
N ASN A 193 1.19 14.83 18.35
CA ASN A 193 1.15 15.62 17.12
C ASN A 193 0.20 15.04 16.06
N LEU A 194 -0.52 13.95 16.35
CA LEU A 194 -1.37 13.27 15.37
C LEU A 194 -2.84 13.27 15.77
N VAL A 195 -3.73 13.68 14.88
CA VAL A 195 -5.16 13.38 14.97
C VAL A 195 -5.55 12.65 13.68
N GLN A 196 -6.18 11.49 13.80
CA GLN A 196 -6.64 10.72 12.64
C GLN A 196 -8.16 10.76 12.59
N THR A 197 -8.70 11.01 11.41
CA THR A 197 -10.13 10.97 11.13
C THR A 197 -10.39 10.01 9.99
N PHE A 198 -11.51 9.30 10.10
CA PHE A 198 -11.91 8.25 9.19
C PHE A 198 -13.31 8.54 8.67
N THR A 199 -13.60 8.14 7.44
CA THR A 199 -14.90 8.38 6.80
C THR A 199 -15.47 7.09 6.23
N ASP A 200 -16.80 6.94 6.27
CA ASP A 200 -17.53 5.85 5.60
C ASP A 200 -17.60 6.11 4.08
N GLU A 201 -16.42 6.09 3.46
CA GLU A 201 -16.20 6.25 2.03
C GLU A 201 -15.38 5.08 1.49
N HIS A 202 -15.47 4.85 0.18
CA HIS A 202 -14.88 3.69 -0.49
C HIS A 202 -13.97 4.07 -1.67
N GLU A 203 -13.54 5.34 -1.70
CA GLU A 203 -12.74 5.97 -2.74
C GLU A 203 -11.32 6.28 -2.26
N HIS A 204 -10.37 6.35 -3.19
CA HIS A 204 -8.98 6.71 -2.88
C HIS A 204 -8.65 8.15 -3.30
N SER A 205 -9.10 8.59 -4.48
CA SER A 205 -8.60 9.81 -5.14
C SER A 205 -9.39 11.08 -4.83
N GLY A 206 -10.59 10.95 -4.27
CA GLY A 206 -11.43 12.09 -3.94
C GLY A 206 -12.50 11.71 -2.92
N LEU A 207 -12.39 12.30 -1.74
CA LEU A 207 -13.38 12.22 -0.67
C LEU A 207 -14.31 13.45 -0.70
N SER A 208 -15.25 13.51 0.22
CA SER A 208 -16.13 14.67 0.39
C SER A 208 -15.34 15.99 0.51
N THR A 209 -15.71 16.98 -0.32
CA THR A 209 -15.15 18.33 -0.25
C THR A 209 -15.50 19.03 1.07
N SER A 210 -16.70 18.78 1.61
CA SER A 210 -17.12 19.23 2.94
C SER A 210 -16.15 18.77 4.03
N GLU A 211 -15.69 17.52 3.95
CA GLU A 211 -14.76 16.93 4.93
C GLU A 211 -13.33 17.41 4.75
N TYR A 212 -12.87 17.60 3.50
CA TYR A 212 -11.59 18.28 3.27
C TYR A 212 -11.57 19.69 3.87
N ALA A 213 -12.60 20.50 3.59
CA ALA A 213 -12.69 21.86 4.11
C ALA A 213 -12.76 21.89 5.65
N ASN A 214 -13.55 20.99 6.25
CA ASN A 214 -13.66 20.86 7.69
C ASN A 214 -12.35 20.41 8.35
N SER A 215 -11.68 19.39 7.81
CA SER A 215 -10.40 18.88 8.28
C SER A 215 -9.29 19.94 8.19
N ILE A 216 -9.23 20.71 7.10
CA ILE A 216 -8.27 21.82 6.95
C ILE A 216 -8.54 22.90 8.00
N ALA A 217 -9.79 23.29 8.20
CA ALA A 217 -10.13 24.31 9.21
C ALA A 217 -9.83 23.84 10.64
N ALA A 218 -10.05 22.56 10.96
CA ALA A 218 -9.69 21.99 12.25
C ALA A 218 -8.16 21.96 12.47
N LEU A 219 -7.39 21.61 11.43
CA LEU A 219 -5.93 21.65 11.49
C LEU A 219 -5.40 23.08 11.65
N ASP A 220 -5.94 24.05 10.91
CA ASP A 220 -5.57 25.47 11.06
C ASP A 220 -5.86 25.97 12.47
N GLY A 221 -7.04 25.66 13.01
CA GLY A 221 -7.41 25.97 14.39
C GLY A 221 -6.42 25.40 15.39
N TRP A 222 -6.05 24.12 15.24
CA TRP A 222 -5.05 23.47 16.09
C TRP A 222 -3.68 24.16 16.00
N VAL A 223 -3.20 24.45 14.78
CA VAL A 223 -1.91 25.11 14.56
C VAL A 223 -1.87 26.50 15.20
N ARG A 224 -2.96 27.27 15.09
CA ARG A 224 -3.03 28.65 15.61
C ARG A 224 -3.18 28.74 17.12
N THR A 225 -3.93 27.83 17.73
CA THR A 225 -4.32 27.92 19.15
C THR A 225 -3.50 26.99 20.04
N GLY A 226 -2.96 25.91 19.49
CA GLY A 226 -2.38 24.80 20.25
C GLY A 226 -3.41 23.79 20.78
N ASP A 227 -4.71 24.08 20.63
CA ASP A 227 -5.78 23.22 21.12
C ASP A 227 -5.98 22.04 20.17
N ARG A 228 -5.53 20.86 20.59
CA ARG A 228 -5.63 19.62 19.80
C ARG A 228 -7.11 19.19 19.68
N PRO A 229 -7.66 19.09 18.46
CA PRO A 229 -9.03 18.63 18.27
C PRO A 229 -9.14 17.12 18.55
N THR A 230 -10.36 16.68 18.81
CA THR A 230 -10.71 15.25 18.85
C THR A 230 -11.40 14.84 17.54
N PRO A 231 -11.37 13.55 17.15
CA PRO A 231 -12.16 13.07 16.02
C PRO A 231 -13.65 13.43 16.13
N ARG A 232 -14.23 13.32 17.33
CA ARG A 232 -15.63 13.72 17.60
C ARG A 232 -15.88 15.21 17.35
N SER A 233 -14.98 16.09 17.81
CA SER A 233 -15.16 17.53 17.60
C SER A 233 -15.02 17.92 16.13
N ILE A 234 -14.18 17.21 15.36
CA ILE A 234 -14.05 17.41 13.91
C ILE A 234 -15.32 16.95 13.20
N ALA A 235 -15.82 15.76 13.50
CA ALA A 235 -17.06 15.25 12.93
C ALA A 235 -18.24 16.21 13.21
N ALA A 236 -18.35 16.70 14.46
CA ALA A 236 -19.42 17.59 14.89
C ALA A 236 -19.43 18.96 14.16
N SER A 237 -18.27 19.45 13.68
CA SER A 237 -18.19 20.73 12.96
C SER A 237 -18.50 20.63 11.47
N CYS A 238 -18.56 19.41 10.91
CA CYS A 238 -18.65 19.21 9.46
C CYS A 238 -19.90 19.84 8.82
N ALA A 239 -21.06 19.77 9.48
CA ALA A 239 -22.32 20.31 8.97
C ALA A 239 -22.25 21.81 8.63
N ARG A 240 -21.30 22.56 9.23
CA ARG A 240 -21.05 23.95 8.85
C ARG A 240 -20.50 24.09 7.44
N PHE A 241 -19.55 23.22 7.07
CA PHE A 241 -18.91 23.20 5.77
C PHE A 241 -19.82 22.57 4.72
N ASP A 242 -20.59 21.56 5.13
CA ASP A 242 -21.52 20.90 4.22
C ASP A 242 -22.64 21.81 3.71
N ARG A 243 -23.07 22.82 4.48
CA ARG A 243 -23.97 23.87 3.97
C ARG A 243 -23.42 24.64 2.77
N ALA A 244 -22.10 24.69 2.60
CA ALA A 244 -21.44 25.39 1.49
C ALA A 244 -21.13 24.45 0.32
N TYR A 245 -20.68 23.21 0.61
CA TYR A 245 -20.19 22.28 -0.42
C TYR A 245 -21.18 21.18 -0.79
N GLY A 246 -22.02 20.73 0.14
CA GLY A 246 -23.10 19.76 -0.10
C GLY A 246 -22.63 18.37 -0.53
N THR A 247 -21.40 17.97 -0.21
CA THR A 247 -20.84 16.65 -0.58
C THR A 247 -20.94 15.61 0.54
N GLY A 248 -21.57 15.94 1.67
CA GLY A 248 -21.83 15.04 2.78
C GLY A 248 -20.80 15.08 3.91
N CYS A 249 -21.22 14.64 5.09
CA CYS A 249 -20.38 14.43 6.28
C CYS A 249 -20.49 12.97 6.69
N LEU A 250 -19.41 12.23 6.45
CA LEU A 250 -19.30 10.77 6.54
C LEU A 250 -18.30 10.32 7.61
N TYR A 251 -17.79 11.25 8.44
CA TYR A 251 -16.89 10.95 9.54
C TYR A 251 -17.41 9.85 10.47
N GLU A 252 -16.54 8.89 10.74
CA GLU A 252 -16.71 7.80 11.71
C GLU A 252 -15.75 8.02 12.90
N PRO A 253 -16.09 8.89 13.87
CA PRO A 253 -15.15 9.36 14.89
C PRO A 253 -14.72 8.28 15.89
N GLU A 254 -15.45 7.17 15.97
CA GLU A 254 -15.13 6.03 16.84
C GLU A 254 -14.33 4.94 16.12
N TYR A 255 -14.19 5.02 14.79
CA TYR A 255 -13.48 3.99 14.04
C TYR A 255 -12.00 3.93 14.45
N ARG A 256 -11.50 2.71 14.58
CA ARG A 256 -10.09 2.41 14.86
C ARG A 256 -9.63 1.34 13.88
N PRO A 257 -8.68 1.64 12.97
CA PRO A 257 -8.16 0.63 12.07
C PRO A 257 -7.42 -0.45 12.86
N SER A 258 -7.57 -1.69 12.40
CA SER A 258 -6.80 -2.84 12.86
C SER A 258 -5.30 -2.68 12.54
N SER A 259 -4.46 -3.59 13.05
CA SER A 259 -3.02 -3.54 12.78
C SER A 259 -2.73 -3.68 11.29
N TYR A 260 -1.62 -3.11 10.81
CA TYR A 260 -1.17 -3.30 9.42
C TYR A 260 -1.18 -4.77 8.97
N SER A 261 -0.70 -5.64 9.86
CA SER A 261 -0.63 -7.09 9.64
C SER A 261 -1.97 -7.81 9.60
N SER A 262 -3.09 -7.17 9.94
CA SER A 262 -4.42 -7.76 9.75
C SER A 262 -4.87 -7.70 8.29
N ARG A 263 -4.27 -6.81 7.50
CA ARG A 263 -4.63 -6.58 6.10
C ARG A 263 -3.52 -7.00 5.13
N VAL A 264 -2.27 -6.83 5.53
CA VAL A 264 -1.10 -7.15 4.72
C VAL A 264 -0.33 -8.28 5.38
N LEU A 265 0.02 -9.31 4.60
CA LEU A 265 0.65 -10.52 5.15
C LEU A 265 1.98 -10.16 5.85
N PRO A 266 2.18 -10.61 7.11
CA PRO A 266 3.34 -10.21 7.88
C PRO A 266 4.62 -10.83 7.32
N ARG A 267 5.68 -10.04 7.26
CA ARG A 267 7.05 -10.49 6.98
C ARG A 267 7.81 -10.71 8.28
N PRO A 268 8.72 -11.71 8.36
CA PRO A 268 9.60 -11.86 9.52
C PRO A 268 10.35 -10.55 9.81
N GLY A 269 10.22 -10.04 11.04
CA GLY A 269 10.82 -8.77 11.47
C GLY A 269 10.14 -7.50 10.95
N GLY A 270 9.09 -7.60 10.13
CA GLY A 270 8.38 -6.46 9.52
C GLY A 270 7.07 -6.07 10.22
N THR A 271 6.95 -6.32 11.53
CA THR A 271 5.70 -6.09 12.30
C THR A 271 5.82 -5.01 13.37
N SER A 272 6.98 -4.36 13.48
CA SER A 272 7.25 -3.29 14.44
C SER A 272 7.32 -1.92 13.77
N TRP A 273 6.81 -0.89 14.45
CA TRP A 273 6.82 0.49 13.99
C TRP A 273 7.55 1.42 14.99
N PRO A 274 8.28 2.46 14.52
CA PRO A 274 8.54 2.77 13.11
C PRO A 274 9.43 1.72 12.43
N ALA A 275 9.21 1.46 11.14
CA ALA A 275 10.01 0.50 10.37
C ALA A 275 11.49 0.93 10.26
N MET A 276 11.73 2.24 10.20
CA MET A 276 13.04 2.86 10.34
C MET A 276 13.01 3.85 11.51
N THR A 277 13.89 3.73 12.49
CA THR A 277 14.03 4.71 13.56
C THR A 277 14.80 5.95 13.11
N ALA A 278 14.61 7.08 13.80
CA ALA A 278 15.43 8.28 13.56
C ALA A 278 16.94 8.09 13.84
N ALA A 279 17.30 7.08 14.66
CA ALA A 279 18.69 6.72 14.89
C ALA A 279 19.27 5.95 13.68
N GLN A 280 18.50 5.04 13.10
CA GLN A 280 18.86 4.35 11.85
C GLN A 280 18.97 5.35 10.69
N GLU A 281 17.97 6.22 10.50
CA GLU A 281 18.01 7.31 9.50
C GLU A 281 19.31 8.13 9.64
N LYS A 282 19.62 8.63 10.85
CA LYS A 282 20.86 9.38 11.10
C LYS A 282 22.15 8.56 10.85
N SER A 283 22.11 7.25 11.11
CA SER A 283 23.26 6.38 10.85
C SER A 283 23.46 6.16 9.36
N TRP A 284 22.37 5.92 8.63
CA TRP A 284 22.37 5.65 7.19
C TRP A 284 22.67 6.90 6.38
N SER A 285 22.31 8.09 6.85
CA SER A 285 22.66 9.37 6.22
C SER A 285 24.17 9.62 6.08
N ARG A 286 25.01 8.77 6.66
CA ARG A 286 26.48 8.79 6.56
C ARG A 286 27.02 7.81 5.52
N VAL A 287 26.17 7.00 4.91
CA VAL A 287 26.53 6.10 3.84
C VAL A 287 26.49 6.89 2.54
N ASP A 288 27.62 6.91 1.82
CA ASP A 288 27.72 7.59 0.54
C ASP A 288 26.70 7.00 -0.46
N GLY A 289 25.89 7.87 -1.06
CA GLY A 289 24.87 7.48 -2.03
C GLY A 289 23.67 6.72 -1.45
N VAL A 290 23.41 6.81 -0.14
CA VAL A 290 22.19 6.24 0.46
C VAL A 290 20.93 6.85 -0.15
N GLY A 291 19.90 6.02 -0.28
CA GLY A 291 18.60 6.44 -0.77
C GLY A 291 18.35 6.07 -2.23
N ILE A 292 17.17 6.44 -2.68
CA ILE A 292 16.61 6.32 -4.02
C ILE A 292 16.20 7.67 -4.62
N ALA A 293 16.45 8.78 -3.91
CA ALA A 293 16.16 10.13 -4.37
C ALA A 293 16.85 10.44 -5.73
N PRO A 294 16.19 11.16 -6.65
CA PRO A 294 16.74 11.50 -7.97
C PRO A 294 18.00 12.35 -7.94
#